data_AF-A0A958FRX1-F1
#
_entry.id   AF-A0A958FRX1-F1
#
_cell.length_a   1.000
_cell.length_b   1.000
_cell.length_c   1.000
_cell.angle_alpha   90.00
_cell.angle_beta   90.00
_cell.angle_gamma   90.00
#
_symmetry.space_group_name_H-M   'P 1'
#
loop_
_entity.id
_entity.type
_entity.pdbx_description
1 polymer ?
#
loop_
_entity_poly.entity_id
_entity_poly.type
_entity_poly.pdbx_seq_one_letter_code
_entity_poly.pdbx_strand_id
1 'polypeptide(L)'
;KNRQPAQKRKGEMSDFERAVDFFVLNRITFSGVVDSGGYSEQAFQSRFTDSSIERLKKIAPLVERIHFTHGDYLDLLESPGENVFIFLDPPYFSATQSKLYGKRGALHQQFDHERFAKAMRECPHNWLITYDNSPFICDLFSDFHQLKWELQYGMNNYKQNGAAMGKELLISNVALRLK
;
A
#
# COMPACT_ATOMS: atom_id res chain seq x y z
N LYS A 1 3.37 29.24 -15.55
CA LYS A 1 2.13 29.25 -14.72
C LYS A 1 1.76 27.81 -14.39
N ASN A 2 2.51 27.15 -13.49
CA ASN A 2 2.23 25.79 -13.06
C ASN A 2 1.53 25.84 -11.70
N ARG A 3 0.21 25.67 -11.68
CA ARG A 3 -0.54 25.43 -10.45
C ARG A 3 -0.88 23.94 -10.42
N GLN A 4 -0.52 23.27 -9.33
CA GLN A 4 -0.84 21.87 -9.08
C GLN A 4 -2.37 21.67 -9.18
N PRO A 5 -2.86 20.68 -9.94
CA PRO A 5 -4.29 20.45 -10.15
C PRO A 5 -5.05 20.15 -8.84
N ALA A 6 -4.37 19.59 -7.83
CA ALA A 6 -4.97 19.22 -6.55
C ALA A 6 -5.40 20.42 -5.68
N GLN A 7 -4.76 21.58 -5.83
CA GLN A 7 -4.88 22.65 -4.81
C GLN A 7 -6.08 23.60 -4.99
N LYS A 8 -6.94 23.37 -6.00
CA LYS A 8 -8.02 24.31 -6.37
C LYS A 8 -9.46 23.80 -6.19
N ARG A 9 -9.70 22.71 -5.47
CA ARG A 9 -11.04 22.08 -5.41
C ARG A 9 -11.57 21.88 -3.98
N LYS A 10 -11.67 22.96 -3.21
CA LYS A 10 -12.49 23.03 -1.99
C LYS A 10 -13.86 23.62 -2.31
N GLY A 11 -14.64 22.92 -3.12
CA GLY A 11 -16.07 23.18 -3.35
C GLY A 11 -16.88 21.93 -3.00
N GLU A 12 -18.19 22.08 -2.79
CA GLU A 12 -19.17 21.05 -2.40
C GLU A 12 -19.31 19.93 -3.45
N MET A 13 -18.26 19.13 -3.65
CA MET A 13 -18.36 17.91 -4.44
C MET A 13 -18.95 16.79 -3.58
N SER A 14 -19.92 16.08 -4.14
CA SER A 14 -20.43 14.84 -3.54
C SER A 14 -19.32 13.76 -3.48
N ASP A 15 -19.52 12.77 -2.62
CA ASP A 15 -18.62 11.60 -2.52
C ASP A 15 -18.48 10.86 -3.85
N PHE A 16 -19.56 10.80 -4.63
CA PHE A 16 -19.56 10.18 -5.95
C PHE A 16 -18.69 10.97 -6.94
N GLU A 17 -18.86 12.29 -7.02
CA GLU A 17 -18.04 13.14 -7.88
C GLU A 17 -16.57 13.08 -7.50
N ARG A 18 -16.27 13.06 -6.19
CA ARG A 18 -14.91 12.85 -5.69
C ARG A 18 -14.32 11.51 -6.12
N ALA A 19 -15.09 10.44 -6.05
CA ALA A 19 -14.65 9.10 -6.47
C ALA A 19 -14.36 9.05 -7.98
N VAL A 20 -15.24 9.64 -8.80
CA VAL A 20 -15.04 9.76 -10.24
C VAL A 20 -13.78 10.58 -10.54
N ASP A 21 -13.64 11.76 -9.91
CA ASP A 21 -12.46 12.61 -10.07
C ASP A 21 -11.18 11.88 -9.69
N PHE A 22 -11.16 11.18 -8.55
CA PHE A 22 -10.02 10.38 -8.12
C PHE A 22 -9.66 9.30 -9.14
N PHE A 23 -10.64 8.55 -9.65
CA PHE A 23 -10.42 7.51 -10.64
C PHE A 23 -9.80 8.08 -11.92
N VAL A 24 -10.36 9.15 -12.47
CA VAL A 24 -9.84 9.81 -13.67
C VAL A 24 -8.42 10.32 -13.41
N LEU A 25 -8.20 11.06 -12.32
CA LEU A 25 -6.89 11.61 -11.99
C LEU A 25 -5.83 10.52 -11.80
N ASN A 26 -6.17 9.40 -11.16
CA ASN A 26 -5.26 8.24 -11.01
C ASN A 26 -4.86 7.64 -12.36
N ARG A 27 -5.70 7.77 -13.39
CA ARG A 27 -5.40 7.24 -14.73
C ARG A 27 -4.66 8.24 -15.61
N ILE A 28 -4.77 9.54 -15.38
CA ILE A 28 -4.19 10.57 -16.26
C ILE A 28 -2.92 11.25 -15.69
N THR A 29 -2.51 10.91 -14.47
CA THR A 29 -1.31 11.47 -13.82
C THR A 29 -0.10 10.56 -13.97
N PHE A 30 1.10 11.14 -13.92
CA PHE A 30 2.35 10.38 -13.87
C PHE A 30 2.35 9.42 -12.68
N SER A 31 2.61 8.13 -12.95
CA SER A 31 2.60 7.03 -11.98
C SER A 31 1.30 6.86 -11.19
N GLY A 32 0.20 7.50 -11.60
CA GLY A 32 -1.09 7.47 -10.91
C GLY A 32 -1.11 8.16 -9.54
N VAL A 33 -0.13 9.02 -9.26
CA VAL A 33 -0.04 9.74 -7.99
C VAL A 33 -0.90 11.00 -8.06
N VAL A 34 -2.11 10.93 -7.52
CA VAL A 34 -3.14 11.98 -7.66
C VAL A 34 -2.72 13.32 -7.00
N ASP A 35 -2.01 13.25 -5.87
CA ASP A 35 -1.68 14.44 -5.06
C ASP A 35 -0.37 15.14 -5.45
N SER A 36 0.53 14.47 -6.18
CA SER A 36 1.85 15.01 -6.53
C SER A 36 2.27 14.78 -7.98
N GLY A 37 1.52 13.97 -8.73
CA GLY A 37 1.73 13.72 -10.15
C GLY A 37 1.17 14.85 -11.01
N GLY A 38 1.98 15.34 -11.96
CA GLY A 38 1.49 16.20 -13.04
C GLY A 38 0.62 15.41 -14.02
N TYR A 39 -0.16 16.15 -14.83
CA TYR A 39 -0.85 15.58 -15.98
C TYR A 39 0.13 14.90 -16.94
N SER A 40 -0.23 13.73 -17.47
CA SER A 40 0.52 13.00 -18.48
C SER A 40 -0.40 12.65 -19.64
N GLU A 41 -0.17 13.27 -20.80
CA GLU A 41 -0.89 12.96 -22.04
C GLU A 41 -0.77 11.47 -22.39
N GLN A 42 0.43 10.89 -22.24
CA GLN A 42 0.64 9.45 -22.48
C GLN A 42 -0.20 8.58 -21.54
N ALA A 43 -0.27 8.93 -20.25
CA ALA A 43 -1.11 8.20 -19.29
C ALA A 43 -2.59 8.34 -19.64
N PHE A 44 -3.04 9.54 -20.01
CA PHE A 44 -4.41 9.77 -20.49
C PHE A 44 -4.76 8.84 -21.65
N GLN A 45 -3.94 8.81 -22.70
CA GLN A 45 -4.19 8.01 -23.90
C GLN A 45 -4.13 6.49 -23.65
N SER A 46 -3.35 6.02 -22.67
CA SER A 46 -3.07 4.58 -22.49
C SER A 46 -3.69 3.94 -21.24
N ARG A 47 -3.99 4.72 -20.19
CA ARG A 47 -4.47 4.21 -18.89
C ARG A 47 -5.92 4.59 -18.58
N PHE A 48 -6.41 5.71 -19.10
CA PHE A 48 -7.83 6.07 -19.01
C PHE A 48 -8.57 5.61 -20.27
N THR A 49 -8.87 4.31 -20.32
CA THR A 49 -9.52 3.67 -21.47
C THR A 49 -10.86 3.06 -21.07
N ASP A 50 -11.74 2.78 -22.04
CA ASP A 50 -13.00 2.06 -21.79
C ASP A 50 -12.77 0.74 -21.06
N SER A 51 -11.67 0.03 -21.39
CA SER A 51 -11.27 -1.20 -20.69
C SER A 51 -11.05 -0.99 -19.20
N SER A 52 -10.58 0.19 -18.78
CA SER A 52 -10.38 0.52 -17.37
C SER A 52 -11.71 0.71 -16.63
N ILE A 53 -12.74 1.23 -17.31
CA ILE A 53 -14.10 1.39 -16.79
C ILE A 53 -14.79 0.02 -16.73
N GLU A 54 -14.64 -0.80 -17.77
CA GLU A 54 -15.22 -2.16 -17.81
C GLU A 54 -14.63 -3.07 -16.71
N ARG A 55 -13.36 -2.89 -16.35
CA ARG A 55 -12.76 -3.61 -15.20
C ARG A 55 -13.45 -3.24 -13.88
N LEU A 56 -13.87 -1.99 -13.67
CA LEU A 56 -14.61 -1.60 -12.46
C LEU A 56 -15.94 -2.34 -12.36
N LYS A 57 -16.69 -2.42 -13.48
CA LYS A 57 -17.97 -3.16 -13.53
C LYS A 57 -17.80 -4.64 -13.17
N LYS A 58 -16.72 -5.27 -13.64
CA LYS A 58 -16.41 -6.68 -13.32
C LYS A 58 -16.05 -6.91 -11.85
N ILE A 59 -15.49 -5.89 -11.19
CA ILE A 59 -15.06 -5.96 -9.78
C ILE A 59 -16.22 -5.62 -8.82
N ALA A 60 -17.21 -4.84 -9.26
CA ALA A 60 -18.37 -4.43 -8.46
C ALA A 60 -19.02 -5.56 -7.62
N PRO A 61 -19.37 -6.75 -8.18
CA PRO A 61 -20.01 -7.81 -7.39
C PRO A 61 -19.09 -8.45 -6.33
N LEU A 62 -17.76 -8.32 -6.49
CA LEU A 62 -16.80 -8.74 -5.47
C LEU A 62 -16.72 -7.70 -4.35
N VAL A 63 -16.73 -6.42 -4.72
CA VAL A 63 -16.63 -5.28 -3.81
C VAL A 63 -17.86 -5.14 -2.92
N GLU A 64 -19.05 -5.52 -3.40
CA GLU A 64 -20.27 -5.55 -2.58
C GLU A 64 -20.16 -6.45 -1.34
N ARG A 65 -19.22 -7.41 -1.35
CA ARG A 65 -18.95 -8.32 -0.23
C ARG A 65 -17.84 -7.82 0.69
N ILE A 66 -17.24 -6.67 0.38
CA ILE A 66 -16.13 -6.08 1.12
C ILE A 66 -16.66 -4.89 1.93
N HIS A 67 -16.36 -4.87 3.22
CA HIS A 67 -16.60 -3.71 4.05
C HIS A 67 -15.33 -2.84 4.09
N PHE A 68 -15.43 -1.60 3.63
CA PHE A 68 -14.31 -0.65 3.68
C PHE A 68 -14.38 0.18 4.96
N THR A 69 -13.26 0.26 5.66
CA THR A 69 -13.07 1.09 6.83
C THR A 69 -11.96 2.10 6.58
N HIS A 70 -12.00 3.21 7.32
CA HIS A 70 -10.98 4.25 7.30
C HIS A 70 -10.74 4.70 8.74
N GLY A 71 -9.52 4.51 9.24
CA GLY A 71 -9.17 4.75 10.63
C GLY A 71 -7.79 4.20 10.98
N ASP A 72 -7.50 4.10 12.28
CA ASP A 72 -6.32 3.41 12.78
C ASP A 72 -6.51 1.90 12.58
N TYR A 73 -5.44 1.19 12.20
CA TYR A 73 -5.49 -0.25 11.99
C TYR A 73 -5.76 -1.02 13.29
N LEU A 74 -5.45 -0.43 14.45
CA LEU A 74 -5.72 -1.04 15.76
C LEU A 74 -7.20 -1.40 15.94
N ASP A 75 -8.11 -0.55 15.46
CA ASP A 75 -9.54 -0.79 15.58
C ASP A 75 -9.96 -2.12 14.93
N LEU A 76 -9.29 -2.51 13.85
CA LEU A 76 -9.53 -3.78 13.16
C LEU A 76 -8.79 -4.96 13.80
N LEU A 77 -7.60 -4.74 14.35
CA LEU A 77 -6.83 -5.78 15.04
C LEU A 77 -7.54 -6.25 16.33
N GLU A 78 -8.15 -5.30 17.05
CA GLU A 78 -8.83 -5.56 18.34
C GLU A 78 -10.29 -6.00 18.16
N SER A 79 -10.83 -5.89 16.94
CA SER A 79 -12.21 -6.28 16.65
C SER A 79 -12.43 -7.76 16.95
N PRO A 80 -13.49 -8.13 17.72
CA PRO A 80 -13.78 -9.51 18.02
C PRO A 80 -14.22 -10.27 16.76
N GLY A 81 -13.86 -11.55 16.68
CA GLY A 81 -14.28 -12.42 15.60
C GLY A 81 -13.76 -13.83 15.77
N GLU A 82 -14.51 -14.80 15.25
CA GLU A 82 -14.10 -16.20 15.19
C GLU A 82 -13.49 -16.52 13.82
N ASN A 83 -12.43 -17.33 13.81
CA ASN A 83 -11.76 -17.76 12.56
C ASN A 83 -11.34 -16.59 11.65
N VAL A 84 -10.80 -15.53 12.26
CA VAL A 84 -10.29 -14.36 11.54
C VAL A 84 -8.85 -14.60 11.12
N PHE A 85 -8.55 -14.28 9.86
CA PHE A 85 -7.20 -14.21 9.34
C PHE A 85 -6.93 -12.79 8.83
N ILE A 86 -5.81 -12.20 9.27
CA ILE A 86 -5.44 -10.84 8.94
C ILE A 86 -4.19 -10.85 8.06
N PHE A 87 -4.31 -10.29 6.86
CA PHE A 87 -3.17 -10.02 6.00
C PHE A 87 -2.77 -8.55 6.14
N LEU A 88 -1.49 -8.29 6.44
CA LEU A 88 -0.99 -6.95 6.70
C LEU A 88 0.16 -6.60 5.74
N ASP A 89 0.04 -5.44 5.10
CA ASP A 89 1.05 -4.85 4.24
C ASP A 89 1.36 -3.42 4.70
N PRO A 90 2.04 -3.26 5.86
CA PRO A 90 2.34 -1.95 6.42
C PRO A 90 3.38 -1.20 5.55
N PRO A 91 3.52 0.13 5.71
CA PRO A 91 4.58 0.87 5.05
C PRO A 91 5.97 0.27 5.33
N TYR A 92 6.76 0.01 4.28
CA TYR A 92 8.07 -0.64 4.43
C TYR A 92 9.06 0.26 5.16
N PHE A 93 9.95 -0.36 5.94
CA PHE A 93 10.93 0.39 6.75
C PHE A 93 11.91 1.15 5.85
N SER A 94 12.41 0.51 4.79
CA SER A 94 13.24 1.17 3.78
C SER A 94 12.58 2.38 3.10
N ALA A 95 11.25 2.41 2.98
CA ALA A 95 10.54 3.56 2.42
C ALA A 95 10.66 4.81 3.33
N THR A 96 10.75 4.63 4.66
CA THR A 96 10.98 5.73 5.61
C THR A 96 12.36 6.38 5.44
N GLN A 97 13.34 5.63 4.94
CA GLN A 97 14.69 6.12 4.64
C GLN A 97 14.76 6.86 3.31
N SER A 98 13.85 6.54 2.37
CA SER A 98 13.74 7.21 1.08
C SER A 98 12.94 8.51 1.22
N LYS A 99 13.62 9.66 1.16
CA LYS A 99 13.04 11.02 1.28
C LYS A 99 12.07 11.42 0.15
N LEU A 100 11.44 10.48 -0.54
CA LEU A 100 10.62 10.74 -1.72
C LEU A 100 9.21 11.27 -1.42
N TYR A 101 8.72 11.13 -0.18
CA TYR A 101 7.42 11.69 0.24
C TYR A 101 7.49 12.94 1.11
N GLY A 102 8.68 13.47 1.39
CA GLY A 102 8.87 14.63 2.27
C GLY A 102 9.23 15.92 1.53
N LYS A 103 8.29 16.55 0.82
CA LYS A 103 8.44 17.97 0.42
C LYS A 103 7.45 18.85 1.17
N ARG A 104 8.02 19.58 2.14
CA ARG A 104 7.42 20.58 3.06
C ARG A 104 6.80 19.95 4.31
N GLY A 105 7.60 19.96 5.38
CA GLY A 105 7.24 19.43 6.69
C GLY A 105 5.91 19.98 7.20
N ALA A 106 5.09 19.04 7.72
CA ALA A 106 4.12 19.26 8.80
C ALA A 106 3.34 17.96 9.14
N LEU A 107 3.34 16.93 8.29
CA LEU A 107 2.58 15.69 8.56
C LEU A 107 3.31 14.47 7.98
N HIS A 108 4.31 13.97 8.70
CA HIS A 108 4.75 12.57 8.58
C HIS A 108 4.88 12.02 9.98
N GLN A 109 3.76 11.53 10.53
CA GLN A 109 3.84 10.40 11.44
C GLN A 109 4.48 9.29 10.61
N GLN A 110 5.80 9.10 10.76
CA GLN A 110 6.42 7.87 10.30
C GLN A 110 5.62 6.72 10.93
N PHE A 111 5.26 5.73 10.13
CA PHE A 111 4.58 4.56 10.65
C PHE A 111 5.42 3.98 11.80
N ASP A 112 4.83 3.89 12.98
CA ASP A 112 5.52 3.44 14.18
C ASP A 112 5.60 1.91 14.15
N HIS A 113 6.73 1.40 13.66
CA HIS A 113 7.01 -0.02 13.52
C HIS A 113 7.07 -0.75 14.87
N GLU A 114 7.48 -0.07 15.93
CA GLU A 114 7.58 -0.65 17.27
C GLU A 114 6.18 -0.79 17.89
N ARG A 115 5.35 0.26 17.78
CA ARG A 115 3.93 0.20 18.16
C ARG A 115 3.20 -0.89 17.39
N PHE A 116 3.46 -1.01 16.09
CA PHE A 116 2.87 -2.06 15.26
C PHE A 116 3.30 -3.45 15.72
N ALA A 117 4.60 -3.70 15.91
CA ALA A 117 5.10 -4.98 16.38
C ALA A 117 4.55 -5.34 17.78
N LYS A 118 4.34 -4.36 18.65
CA LYS A 118 3.67 -4.58 19.94
C LYS A 118 2.21 -5.00 19.76
N ALA A 119 1.45 -4.29 18.93
CA ALA A 119 0.05 -4.64 18.63
C ALA A 119 -0.08 -6.06 18.05
N MET A 120 0.84 -6.46 17.16
CA MET A 120 0.82 -7.80 16.58
C MET A 120 1.11 -8.92 17.58
N ARG A 121 1.82 -8.63 18.69
CA ARG A 121 2.00 -9.58 19.81
C ARG A 121 0.74 -9.77 20.63
N GLU A 122 -0.09 -8.73 20.74
CA GLU A 122 -1.33 -8.74 21.51
C GLU A 122 -2.54 -9.18 20.67
N CYS A 123 -2.40 -9.24 19.34
CA CYS A 123 -3.46 -9.61 18.41
C CYS A 123 -3.95 -11.07 18.64
N PRO A 124 -5.25 -11.28 18.90
CA PRO A 124 -5.80 -12.61 19.16
C PRO A 124 -6.00 -13.46 17.90
N HIS A 125 -5.88 -12.86 16.72
CA HIS A 125 -6.20 -13.48 15.43
C HIS A 125 -4.97 -14.09 14.76
N ASN A 126 -5.19 -14.99 13.80
CA ASN A 126 -4.11 -15.46 12.93
C ASN A 126 -3.73 -14.36 11.95
N TRP A 127 -2.44 -14.17 11.69
CA TRP A 127 -1.99 -13.11 10.80
C TRP A 127 -0.75 -13.47 9.97
N LEU A 128 -0.62 -12.76 8.85
CA LEU A 128 0.54 -12.79 7.96
C LEU A 128 0.90 -11.37 7.55
N ILE A 129 2.18 -11.02 7.70
CA ILE A 129 2.71 -9.71 7.35
C ILE A 129 3.70 -9.84 6.19
N THR A 130 3.60 -8.95 5.21
CA THR A 130 4.64 -8.70 4.20
C THR A 130 5.51 -7.52 4.62
N TYR A 131 6.83 -7.68 4.54
CA TYR A 131 7.79 -6.67 4.95
C TYR A 131 9.06 -6.66 4.09
N ASP A 132 9.82 -5.56 4.12
CA ASP A 132 11.21 -5.57 3.69
C ASP A 132 12.11 -6.31 4.69
N ASN A 133 12.95 -7.21 4.17
CA ASN A 133 13.89 -7.99 4.97
C ASN A 133 15.06 -7.09 5.41
N SER A 134 14.89 -6.46 6.57
CA SER A 134 15.92 -5.68 7.25
C SER A 134 16.23 -6.28 8.63
N PRO A 135 17.46 -6.09 9.16
CA PRO A 135 17.79 -6.54 10.51
C PRO A 135 16.83 -5.99 11.57
N PHE A 136 16.49 -4.70 11.48
CA PHE A 136 15.56 -4.04 12.40
C PHE A 136 14.19 -4.75 12.46
N ILE A 137 13.60 -5.06 11.30
CA ILE A 137 12.30 -5.75 11.25
C ILE A 137 12.42 -7.21 11.69
N CYS A 138 13.50 -7.91 11.31
CA CYS A 138 13.76 -9.27 11.78
C CYS A 138 13.83 -9.32 13.31
N ASP A 139 14.48 -8.33 13.93
CA ASP A 139 14.64 -8.23 15.38
C ASP A 139 13.30 -7.84 16.06
N LEU A 140 12.53 -6.92 15.47
CA LEU A 140 11.22 -6.54 16.03
C LEU A 140 10.22 -7.70 16.10
N PHE A 141 10.33 -8.67 15.19
CA PHE A 141 9.46 -9.84 15.10
C PHE A 141 10.19 -11.15 15.39
N SER A 142 11.26 -11.12 16.19
CA SER A 142 12.08 -12.30 16.54
C SER A 142 11.29 -13.47 17.11
N ASP A 143 10.16 -13.17 17.78
CA ASP A 143 9.32 -14.15 18.48
C ASP A 143 8.35 -14.89 17.54
N PHE A 144 8.35 -14.56 16.24
CA PHE A 144 7.40 -15.06 15.25
C PHE A 144 8.08 -15.89 14.15
N HIS A 145 7.26 -16.62 13.38
CA HIS A 145 7.74 -17.35 12.22
C HIS A 145 8.12 -16.38 11.13
N GLN A 146 9.37 -16.46 10.68
CA GLN A 146 9.92 -15.62 9.63
C GLN A 146 10.36 -16.47 8.44
N LEU A 147 9.93 -16.07 7.25
CA LEU A 147 10.37 -16.64 5.99
C LEU A 147 10.97 -15.54 5.12
N LYS A 148 12.27 -15.65 4.89
CA LYS A 148 13.00 -14.79 3.96
C LYS A 148 12.79 -15.30 2.55
N TRP A 149 12.40 -14.41 1.67
CA TRP A 149 12.17 -14.71 0.27
C TRP A 149 12.89 -13.68 -0.59
N GLU A 150 13.58 -14.13 -1.63
CA GLU A 150 14.29 -13.25 -2.54
C GLU A 150 13.55 -13.24 -3.89
N LEU A 151 12.99 -12.09 -4.27
CA LEU A 151 12.46 -11.87 -5.61
C LEU A 151 13.51 -11.15 -6.44
N GLN A 152 13.89 -11.76 -7.56
CA GLN A 152 14.56 -11.03 -8.62
C GLN A 152 13.52 -10.14 -9.31
N TYR A 153 13.47 -8.86 -8.93
CA TYR A 153 12.56 -7.89 -9.54
C TYR A 153 12.96 -7.67 -11.01
N GLY A 154 12.27 -8.37 -11.93
CA GLY A 154 12.53 -8.34 -13.38
C GLY A 154 12.10 -7.07 -14.11
N MET A 155 11.72 -6.00 -13.40
CA MET A 155 11.20 -4.76 -14.00
C MET A 155 12.21 -3.61 -14.11
N ASN A 156 13.50 -3.83 -13.83
CA ASN A 156 14.56 -2.87 -14.18
C ASN A 156 15.17 -3.19 -15.55
N ASN A 157 14.51 -2.67 -16.58
CA ASN A 157 15.00 -2.38 -17.94
C ASN A 157 16.42 -2.86 -18.31
N TYR A 158 16.50 -3.98 -19.02
CA TYR A 158 17.27 -4.31 -20.25
C TYR A 158 18.74 -3.87 -20.46
N LYS A 159 19.41 -3.11 -19.57
CA LYS A 159 20.83 -2.67 -19.77
C LYS A 159 21.63 -2.47 -18.47
N GLN A 160 21.36 -3.22 -17.40
CA GLN A 160 22.26 -3.28 -16.24
C GLN A 160 22.49 -4.72 -15.80
N ASN A 161 23.75 -5.09 -15.54
CA ASN A 161 24.22 -6.45 -15.22
C ASN A 161 23.79 -6.97 -13.82
N GLY A 162 22.70 -6.45 -13.25
CA GLY A 162 22.16 -6.90 -11.98
C GLY A 162 20.92 -6.11 -11.59
N ALA A 163 19.75 -6.74 -11.62
CA ALA A 163 18.59 -6.22 -10.92
C ALA A 163 18.84 -6.37 -9.41
N ALA A 164 18.55 -5.33 -8.63
CA ALA A 164 18.59 -5.43 -7.18
C ALA A 164 17.60 -6.53 -6.74
N MET A 165 18.08 -7.52 -5.98
CA MET A 165 17.21 -8.52 -5.39
C MET A 165 16.37 -7.85 -4.31
N GLY A 166 15.06 -7.85 -4.49
CA GLY A 166 14.15 -7.41 -3.45
C GLY A 166 14.13 -8.52 -2.39
N LYS A 167 14.60 -8.19 -1.21
CA LYS A 167 14.58 -9.11 -0.08
C LYS A 167 13.26 -8.89 0.65
N GLU A 168 12.34 -9.82 0.48
CA GLU A 168 11.05 -9.81 1.14
C GLU A 168 11.11 -10.70 2.39
N LEU A 169 10.30 -10.34 3.37
CA LEU A 169 10.16 -11.04 4.63
C LEU A 169 8.67 -11.29 4.86
N LEU A 170 8.31 -12.56 4.98
CA LEU A 170 7.00 -12.99 5.47
C LEU A 170 7.12 -13.27 6.96
N ILE A 171 6.21 -12.71 7.75
CA ILE A 171 6.17 -12.87 9.21
C ILE A 171 4.79 -13.36 9.61
N SER A 172 4.70 -14.38 10.48
CA SER A 172 3.42 -14.91 10.94
C SER A 172 3.46 -15.42 12.37
N ASN A 173 2.34 -15.28 13.09
CA ASN A 173 2.11 -15.97 14.37
C ASN A 173 1.69 -17.44 14.21
N VAL A 174 1.49 -17.91 12.99
CA VAL A 174 1.26 -19.32 12.68
C VAL A 174 2.39 -19.89 11.83
N ALA A 175 2.59 -21.21 11.93
CA ALA A 175 3.70 -21.87 11.26
C ALA A 175 3.62 -21.73 9.73
N LEU A 176 4.64 -21.12 9.13
CA LEU A 176 4.79 -21.02 7.68
C LEU A 176 5.31 -22.35 7.13
N ARG A 177 4.52 -23.03 6.30
CA ARG A 177 4.94 -24.26 5.59
C ARG A 177 5.00 -23.97 4.10
N LEU A 178 6.22 -23.94 3.55
CA LEU A 178 6.42 -24.02 2.10
C LEU A 178 6.29 -25.50 1.70
N LYS A 179 5.46 -25.77 0.68
CA LYS A 179 5.40 -27.06 0.01
C LYS A 179 6.38 -27.08 -1.15
#